data_AF-A0A7V8E221-F1
#
_entry.id   AF-A0A7V8E221-F1
#
_cell.length_a   1.000
_cell.length_b   1.000
_cell.length_c   1.000
_cell.angle_alpha   90.00
_cell.angle_beta   90.00
_cell.angle_gamma   90.00
#
_symmetry.space_group_name_H-M   'P 1'
#
loop_
_entity.id
_entity.type
_entity.pdbx_description
1 polymer ?
#
loop_
_entity_poly.entity_id
_entity_poly.type
_entity_poly.pdbx_seq_one_letter_code
_entity_poly.pdbx_strand_id
1 'polypeptide(L)'
;MPTLTQPLAGFAVDSRRKPDAINASQVTSGNADFFTVSSLTLTLVANSTDPFVYDVGGNPCQLQANVALAVTDTAHNFIWIDNTGAMGRSALPCVYDWTAPGAPATDQHWYDLGKSQMKSWSGAAWTSVSRIFIGYVRADGGSINARYACEPIGISPLDRYNFFGSGADGFLDVSAGTTTIDDFKRYTAVVVRGGTLNHSASVTSITTIQSQSVFVVLSSGTVNLNGQGVVGGTGGTGAGGAGNGGGEGGRGGGGGGGTNAGGAGGSGLQNNRSATSGGGSGGTAGGGAGGTGIAAISSLGSGRASFFMFPHGCSGGGGGGSGAAAGANGGAAGGAFEIKTPTFAVSSGATVSTNGAAGSNGPAANRGAGGGGAGGTLTIFFRNSFQSGTISVSGGAGGTSGGAGSGAGGAGGAGRSSLFQV
;
A
#
# COMPACT_ATOMS: atom_id res chain seq x y z
N MET A 1 -13.94 18.87 -30.90
CA MET A 1 -12.75 18.23 -30.32
C MET A 1 -11.56 18.62 -31.18
N PRO A 2 -10.53 19.29 -30.67
CA PRO A 2 -9.37 19.60 -31.47
C PRO A 2 -8.52 18.34 -31.64
N THR A 3 -8.22 18.00 -32.89
CA THR A 3 -7.33 16.91 -33.29
C THR A 3 -5.90 17.30 -32.93
N LEU A 4 -5.33 16.62 -31.94
CA LEU A 4 -3.95 16.81 -31.48
C LEU A 4 -3.02 16.04 -32.43
N THR A 5 -2.73 16.62 -33.59
CA THR A 5 -1.69 16.15 -34.52
C THR A 5 -0.43 16.97 -34.29
N GLN A 6 0.27 16.70 -33.19
CA GLN A 6 1.69 17.03 -33.05
C GLN A 6 2.46 15.72 -32.88
N PRO A 7 3.48 15.44 -33.71
CA PRO A 7 4.35 14.31 -33.47
C PRO A 7 5.10 14.60 -32.15
N LEU A 8 4.96 13.71 -31.16
CA LEU A 8 5.79 13.68 -29.96
C LEU A 8 7.23 13.34 -30.37
N ALA A 9 7.94 14.32 -30.93
CA ALA A 9 9.38 14.26 -31.13
C ALA A 9 10.05 14.62 -29.81
N GLY A 10 10.74 13.66 -29.18
CA GLY A 10 11.71 13.98 -28.12
C GLY A 10 11.59 13.24 -26.79
N PHE A 11 11.10 12.01 -26.75
CA PHE A 11 11.34 11.14 -25.58
C PHE A 11 12.04 9.87 -25.99
N ALA A 12 13.37 9.88 -25.85
CA ALA A 12 14.17 8.66 -25.80
C ALA A 12 14.85 8.62 -24.43
N VAL A 13 14.09 8.33 -23.37
CA VAL A 13 14.66 7.50 -22.31
C VAL A 13 14.73 6.12 -22.97
N ASP A 14 15.93 5.57 -23.15
CA ASP A 14 16.19 4.39 -23.97
C ASP A 14 15.11 3.30 -23.78
N SER A 15 14.17 3.24 -24.73
CA SER A 15 13.11 2.23 -24.76
C SER A 15 13.63 0.87 -25.23
N ARG A 16 14.95 0.73 -25.52
CA ARG A 16 15.57 -0.49 -26.03
C ARG A 16 16.27 -1.33 -24.98
N ARG A 17 16.38 -0.87 -23.74
CA ARG A 17 16.76 -1.74 -22.63
C ARG A 17 15.57 -1.99 -21.72
N LYS A 18 14.94 -3.14 -21.94
CA LYS A 18 14.41 -3.89 -20.80
C LYS A 18 15.56 -3.99 -19.78
N PRO A 19 15.30 -3.92 -18.47
CA PRO A 19 16.29 -4.39 -17.49
C PRO A 19 16.46 -5.89 -17.73
N ASP A 20 17.34 -6.26 -18.66
CA ASP A 20 17.76 -7.63 -18.87
C ASP A 20 18.60 -8.00 -17.65
N ALA A 21 18.02 -8.84 -16.79
CA ALA A 21 18.63 -9.53 -15.67
C ALA A 21 19.64 -8.70 -14.84
N ILE A 22 19.09 -8.00 -13.84
CA ILE A 22 19.83 -7.55 -12.65
C ILE A 22 20.74 -8.70 -12.18
N ASN A 23 22.05 -8.47 -12.12
CA ASN A 23 22.98 -9.44 -11.55
C ASN A 23 22.77 -9.48 -10.03
N ALA A 24 21.85 -10.34 -9.59
CA ALA A 24 21.43 -10.50 -8.19
C ALA A 24 22.59 -10.83 -7.22
N SER A 25 23.77 -11.21 -7.73
CA SER A 25 24.95 -11.48 -6.90
C SER A 25 25.69 -10.24 -6.40
N GLN A 26 25.38 -9.04 -6.91
CA GLN A 26 26.04 -7.78 -6.51
C GLN A 26 25.13 -6.80 -5.76
N VAL A 27 23.87 -7.14 -5.51
CA VAL A 27 22.88 -6.20 -4.91
C VAL A 27 22.32 -6.76 -3.61
N THR A 28 22.73 -6.18 -2.47
CA THR A 28 22.15 -6.47 -1.15
C THR A 28 20.97 -5.58 -0.76
N SER A 29 20.66 -4.51 -1.53
CA SER A 29 19.37 -3.79 -1.57
C SER A 29 19.48 -2.48 -2.38
N GLY A 30 18.58 -2.22 -3.33
CA GLY A 30 18.48 -0.95 -4.06
C GLY A 30 18.44 -1.15 -5.58
N ASN A 31 17.90 -0.20 -6.37
CA ASN A 31 18.20 -0.11 -7.82
C ASN A 31 19.65 0.39 -7.95
N ALA A 32 20.60 -0.49 -7.65
CA ALA A 32 21.92 -0.19 -7.12
C ALA A 32 23.02 -0.02 -8.19
N ASP A 33 22.69 -0.13 -9.47
CA ASP A 33 23.72 -0.15 -10.53
C ASP A 33 24.46 1.19 -10.65
N PHE A 34 23.81 2.29 -10.26
CA PHE A 34 24.37 3.64 -10.39
C PHE A 34 24.55 4.39 -9.08
N PHE A 35 23.95 3.97 -7.97
CA PHE A 35 24.13 4.65 -6.68
C PHE A 35 24.98 3.83 -5.72
N THR A 36 26.01 4.47 -5.16
CA THR A 36 26.73 3.97 -3.99
C THR A 36 26.53 4.94 -2.83
N VAL A 37 26.51 4.39 -1.63
CA VAL A 37 26.31 5.15 -0.39
C VAL A 37 27.48 4.88 0.53
N SER A 38 28.11 5.94 1.03
CA SER A 38 29.16 5.88 2.05
C SER A 38 28.89 6.92 3.13
N SER A 39 28.49 6.47 4.32
CA SER A 39 28.07 7.34 5.43
C SER A 39 26.97 8.32 4.99
N LEU A 40 27.27 9.62 4.95
CA LEU A 40 26.37 10.70 4.55
C LEU A 40 26.61 11.17 3.10
N THR A 41 27.29 10.37 2.29
CA THR A 41 27.56 10.69 0.88
C THR A 41 26.83 9.71 -0.03
N LEU A 42 25.98 10.26 -0.89
CA LEU A 42 25.40 9.56 -2.03
C LEU A 42 26.28 9.81 -3.25
N THR A 43 26.71 8.76 -3.93
CA THR A 43 27.52 8.87 -5.15
C THR A 43 26.78 8.23 -6.31
N LEU A 44 26.53 9.01 -7.35
CA LEU A 44 26.13 8.49 -8.65
C LEU A 44 27.41 8.08 -9.40
N VAL A 45 27.50 6.79 -9.73
CA VAL A 45 28.70 6.14 -10.27
C VAL A 45 28.60 6.11 -11.79
N ALA A 46 29.62 6.66 -12.45
CA ALA A 46 29.79 6.51 -13.89
C ALA A 46 30.35 5.12 -14.20
N ASN A 47 29.75 4.44 -15.17
CA ASN A 47 30.20 3.14 -15.65
C ASN A 47 30.39 3.20 -17.16
N SER A 48 31.59 2.85 -17.64
CA SER A 48 31.95 2.92 -19.05
C SER A 48 31.34 1.79 -19.89
N THR A 49 31.03 0.66 -19.27
CA THR A 49 30.38 -0.50 -19.90
C THR A 49 28.87 -0.34 -19.94
N ASP A 50 28.32 0.32 -18.92
CA ASP A 50 26.90 0.61 -18.80
C ASP A 50 26.68 2.07 -18.38
N PRO A 51 26.72 3.03 -19.32
CA PRO A 51 26.65 4.44 -18.96
C PRO A 51 25.26 4.85 -18.46
N PHE A 52 25.23 5.66 -17.39
CA PHE A 52 24.01 6.34 -16.96
C PHE A 52 23.64 7.42 -17.98
N VAL A 53 22.61 7.15 -18.78
CA VAL A 53 22.06 8.08 -19.78
C VAL A 53 20.75 8.64 -19.27
N TYR A 54 20.58 9.95 -19.38
CA TYR A 54 19.41 10.68 -18.88
C TYR A 54 19.06 11.81 -19.85
N ASP A 55 17.80 12.27 -19.85
CA ASP A 55 17.35 13.38 -20.70
C ASP A 55 16.94 14.56 -19.81
N VAL A 56 17.50 15.74 -20.08
CA VAL A 56 17.15 16.98 -19.39
C VAL A 56 16.64 18.01 -20.41
N GLY A 57 15.32 18.10 -20.52
CA GLY A 57 14.66 19.08 -21.38
C GLY A 57 14.89 18.82 -22.88
N GLY A 58 14.85 17.57 -23.30
CA GLY A 58 15.11 17.12 -24.67
C GLY A 58 16.59 17.02 -25.03
N ASN A 59 17.48 17.16 -24.04
CA ASN A 59 18.92 17.04 -24.23
C ASN A 59 19.39 15.72 -23.64
N PRO A 60 19.74 14.71 -24.45
CA PRO A 60 20.32 13.47 -23.96
C PRO A 60 21.71 13.77 -23.39
N CYS A 61 21.90 13.40 -22.14
CA CYS A 61 23.11 13.54 -21.37
C CYS A 61 23.62 12.16 -20.96
N GLN A 62 24.93 12.04 -20.80
CA GLN A 62 25.58 10.85 -20.28
C GLN A 62 26.48 11.25 -19.11
N LEU A 63 26.39 10.52 -18.01
CA LEU A 63 27.26 10.73 -16.87
C LEU A 63 28.71 10.35 -17.23
N GLN A 64 29.61 11.33 -17.17
CA GLN A 64 31.01 11.17 -17.57
C GLN A 64 31.95 10.77 -16.42
N ALA A 65 31.57 11.10 -15.18
CA ALA A 65 32.37 10.86 -13.99
C ALA A 65 31.48 10.62 -12.78
N ASN A 66 32.03 10.02 -11.72
CA ASN A 66 31.32 9.88 -10.46
C ASN A 66 30.98 11.26 -9.91
N VAL A 67 29.74 11.42 -9.46
CA VAL A 67 29.26 12.65 -8.83
C VAL A 67 28.85 12.29 -7.42
N ALA A 68 29.30 13.09 -6.45
CA ALA A 68 29.00 12.87 -5.03
C ALA A 68 28.11 14.01 -4.51
N LEU A 69 27.15 13.66 -3.66
CA LEU A 69 26.26 14.58 -2.97
C LEU A 69 26.25 14.24 -1.48
N ALA A 70 26.63 15.21 -0.65
CA ALA A 70 26.52 15.08 0.80
C ALA A 70 25.05 15.25 1.23
N VAL A 71 24.51 14.24 1.92
CA VAL A 71 23.15 14.21 2.49
C VAL A 71 23.27 14.21 4.01
N THR A 72 23.35 15.39 4.60
CA THR A 72 23.62 15.57 6.04
C THR A 72 22.37 15.81 6.87
N ASP A 73 21.25 16.18 6.24
CA ASP A 73 20.00 16.41 6.94
C ASP A 73 19.16 15.13 7.07
N THR A 74 18.34 15.09 8.11
CA THR A 74 17.39 14.00 8.38
C THR A 74 16.05 14.20 7.65
N ALA A 75 15.98 15.21 6.79
CA ALA A 75 14.80 15.51 5.99
C ALA A 75 14.69 14.56 4.79
N HIS A 76 13.55 14.61 4.13
CA HIS A 76 13.34 13.92 2.86
C HIS A 76 14.15 14.62 1.78
N ASN A 77 14.99 13.87 1.06
CA ASN A 77 15.83 14.41 0.01
C ASN A 77 15.46 13.77 -1.33
N PHE A 78 14.79 14.53 -2.18
CA PHE A 78 14.51 14.14 -3.55
C PHE A 78 15.66 14.60 -4.44
N ILE A 79 16.41 13.63 -4.96
CA ILE A 79 17.68 13.85 -5.65
C ILE A 79 17.39 14.20 -7.10
N TRP A 80 18.01 15.27 -7.58
CA TRP A 80 17.98 15.65 -8.98
C TRP A 80 19.39 15.72 -9.56
N ILE A 81 19.48 15.56 -10.87
CA ILE A 81 20.67 15.83 -11.68
C ILE A 81 20.33 16.86 -12.75
N ASP A 82 21.25 17.78 -13.03
CA ASP A 82 21.11 18.75 -14.10
C ASP A 82 21.84 18.33 -15.38
N ASN A 83 21.67 19.12 -16.44
CA ASN A 83 22.30 18.86 -17.74
C ASN A 83 23.83 19.03 -17.75
N THR A 84 24.43 19.52 -16.66
CA THR A 84 25.90 19.57 -16.47
C THR A 84 26.43 18.34 -15.74
N GLY A 85 25.52 17.47 -15.25
CA GLY A 85 25.85 16.32 -14.42
C GLY A 85 25.97 16.64 -12.94
N ALA A 86 25.67 17.89 -12.51
CA ALA A 86 25.69 18.21 -11.09
C ALA A 86 24.45 17.62 -10.40
N MET A 87 24.67 17.02 -9.23
CA MET A 87 23.59 16.54 -8.38
C MET A 87 23.18 17.58 -7.35
N GLY A 88 21.91 17.59 -7.00
CA GLY A 88 21.38 18.32 -5.86
C GLY A 88 20.19 17.61 -5.23
N ARG A 89 19.55 18.29 -4.28
CA ARG A 89 18.41 17.76 -3.55
C ARG A 89 17.31 18.81 -3.42
N SER A 90 16.07 18.34 -3.29
CA SER A 90 14.92 19.13 -2.90
C SER A 90 14.24 18.49 -1.68
N ALA A 91 13.66 19.31 -0.81
CA ALA A 91 12.85 18.84 0.30
C ALA A 91 11.46 18.37 -0.15
N LEU A 92 11.03 18.76 -1.37
CA LEU A 92 9.72 18.46 -1.92
C LEU A 92 9.84 17.53 -3.14
N PRO A 93 8.93 16.54 -3.27
CA PRO A 93 8.90 15.67 -4.44
C PRO A 93 8.47 16.44 -5.69
N CYS A 94 8.97 16.04 -6.85
CA CYS A 94 8.48 16.54 -8.14
C CYS A 94 7.01 16.17 -8.37
N VAL A 95 6.22 17.10 -8.90
CA VAL A 95 4.87 16.85 -9.41
C VAL A 95 4.95 16.57 -10.91
N TYR A 96 4.25 15.55 -11.41
CA TYR A 96 4.15 15.29 -12.85
C TYR A 96 2.70 15.50 -13.28
N ASP A 97 2.42 16.58 -14.00
CA ASP A 97 1.05 16.95 -14.37
C ASP A 97 1.01 17.80 -15.65
N TRP A 98 -0.15 17.87 -16.30
CA TRP A 98 -0.44 18.75 -17.42
C TRP A 98 -0.68 20.19 -16.99
N THR A 99 -1.15 20.39 -15.75
CA THR A 99 -1.45 21.71 -15.20
C THR A 99 -0.46 22.06 -14.10
N ALA A 100 -0.01 23.31 -14.09
CA ALA A 100 0.86 23.80 -13.03
C ALA A 100 0.17 23.66 -11.67
N PRO A 101 0.88 23.14 -10.64
CA PRO A 101 0.36 23.24 -9.28
C PRO A 101 0.13 24.72 -8.92
N GLY A 102 -0.90 24.99 -8.11
CA GLY A 102 -1.11 26.32 -7.52
C GLY A 102 0.09 26.76 -6.67
N ALA A 103 0.15 28.03 -6.24
CA ALA A 103 1.28 28.65 -5.55
C ALA A 103 1.82 27.80 -4.37
N PRO A 104 2.85 26.96 -4.60
CA PRO A 104 3.33 25.99 -3.61
C PRO A 104 4.44 26.61 -2.75
N ALA A 105 5.04 25.79 -1.89
CA ALA A 105 6.26 26.18 -1.19
C ALA A 105 7.42 26.43 -2.19
N THR A 106 8.34 27.31 -1.79
CA THR A 106 9.61 27.52 -2.51
C THR A 106 10.33 26.19 -2.71
N ASP A 107 10.98 26.03 -3.86
CA ASP A 107 11.70 24.80 -4.27
C ASP A 107 10.78 23.61 -4.63
N GLN A 108 9.46 23.82 -4.73
CA GLN A 108 8.59 22.83 -5.38
C GLN A 108 8.97 22.70 -6.87
N HIS A 109 9.04 21.47 -7.35
CA HIS A 109 9.30 21.16 -8.76
C HIS A 109 8.05 20.58 -9.44
N TRP A 110 7.89 20.89 -10.72
CA TRP A 110 6.82 20.38 -11.57
C TRP A 110 7.36 20.03 -12.95
N TYR A 111 7.12 18.80 -13.39
CA TYR A 111 7.32 18.38 -14.76
C TYR A 111 6.06 18.66 -15.57
N ASP A 112 6.13 19.69 -16.42
CA ASP A 112 5.06 20.08 -17.33
C ASP A 112 4.96 19.06 -18.47
N LEU A 113 3.97 18.16 -18.39
CA LEU A 113 3.75 17.12 -19.40
C LEU A 113 3.39 17.70 -20.77
N GLY A 114 2.74 18.86 -20.82
CA GLY A 114 2.37 19.54 -22.06
C GLY A 114 3.57 20.12 -22.80
N LYS A 115 4.61 20.49 -22.07
CA LYS A 115 5.84 21.10 -22.62
C LYS A 115 7.07 20.21 -22.53
N SER A 116 6.95 19.03 -21.90
CA SER A 116 8.06 18.12 -21.63
C SER A 116 9.24 18.82 -20.94
N GLN A 117 8.93 19.66 -19.94
CA GLN A 117 9.93 20.53 -19.31
C GLN A 117 9.77 20.58 -17.79
N MET A 118 10.89 20.47 -17.08
CA MET A 118 10.94 20.69 -15.64
C MET A 118 10.88 22.18 -15.29
N LYS A 119 10.11 22.51 -14.26
CA LYS A 119 9.99 23.85 -13.69
C LYS A 119 10.18 23.80 -12.19
N SER A 120 10.69 24.88 -11.62
CA SER A 120 10.78 25.11 -10.18
C SER A 120 9.98 26.34 -9.79
N TRP A 121 9.35 26.32 -8.62
CA TRP A 121 8.69 27.50 -8.07
C TRP A 121 9.71 28.41 -7.37
N SER A 122 9.86 29.64 -7.87
CA SER A 122 10.79 30.64 -7.32
C SER A 122 10.28 31.34 -6.06
N GLY A 123 9.05 31.03 -5.62
CA GLY A 123 8.32 31.81 -4.62
C GLY A 123 7.29 32.79 -5.24
N ALA A 124 7.45 33.13 -6.52
CA ALA A 124 6.55 34.05 -7.23
C ALA A 124 6.03 33.51 -8.57
N ALA A 125 6.83 32.69 -9.27
CA ALA A 125 6.47 32.13 -10.56
C ALA A 125 7.13 30.77 -10.80
N TRP A 126 6.55 29.99 -11.70
CA TRP A 126 7.16 28.79 -12.23
C TRP A 126 8.23 29.15 -13.26
N THR A 127 9.48 28.81 -12.99
CA THR A 127 10.63 29.05 -13.88
C THR A 127 11.15 27.73 -14.41
N SER A 128 11.46 27.67 -15.71
CA SER A 128 12.07 26.48 -16.31
C SER A 128 13.46 26.20 -15.73
N VAL A 129 13.74 24.93 -15.47
CA VAL A 129 15.03 24.47 -14.97
C VAL A 129 15.49 23.24 -15.74
N SER A 130 16.81 23.10 -15.91
CA SER A 130 17.41 21.92 -16.54
C SER A 130 17.70 20.87 -15.47
N ARG A 131 16.67 20.18 -14.97
CA ARG A 131 16.81 19.13 -13.95
C ARG A 131 15.89 17.94 -14.21
N ILE A 132 16.32 16.76 -13.78
CA ILE A 132 15.46 15.57 -13.65
C ILE A 132 15.69 14.91 -12.29
N PHE A 133 14.62 14.39 -11.68
CA PHE A 133 14.69 13.67 -10.40
C PHE A 133 15.10 12.21 -10.64
N ILE A 134 16.10 11.75 -9.89
CA ILE A 134 16.78 10.45 -10.07
C ILE A 134 16.81 9.61 -8.79
N GLY A 135 16.30 10.14 -7.68
CA GLY A 135 16.30 9.38 -6.44
C GLY A 135 15.52 10.02 -5.32
N TYR A 136 15.34 9.24 -4.26
CA TYR A 136 14.92 9.71 -2.95
C TYR A 136 15.94 9.16 -1.94
N VAL A 137 16.36 9.95 -0.97
CA VAL A 137 17.23 9.47 0.11
C VAL A 137 16.85 10.16 1.41
N ARG A 138 17.25 9.54 2.51
CA ARG A 138 17.15 10.11 3.85
C ARG A 138 18.36 9.67 4.66
N ALA A 139 18.96 10.60 5.39
CA ALA A 139 19.93 10.24 6.41
C ALA A 139 19.20 9.92 7.72
N ASP A 140 19.44 8.74 8.25
CA ASP A 140 18.93 8.29 9.55
C ASP A 140 20.14 7.96 10.44
N GLY A 141 20.28 8.66 11.57
CA GLY A 141 21.29 8.34 12.59
C GLY A 141 22.75 8.38 12.12
N GLY A 142 23.10 9.30 11.21
CA GLY A 142 24.49 9.47 10.73
C GLY A 142 24.86 8.61 9.50
N SER A 143 23.89 7.94 8.89
CA SER A 143 24.07 7.20 7.64
C SER A 143 22.89 7.39 6.70
N ILE A 144 23.14 7.40 5.39
CA ILE A 144 22.09 7.29 4.39
C ILE A 144 21.62 5.84 4.37
N ASN A 145 20.31 5.65 4.46
CA ASN A 145 19.75 4.34 4.21
C ASN A 145 19.67 4.10 2.69
N ALA A 146 20.66 3.36 2.16
CA ALA A 146 20.81 3.07 0.73
C ALA A 146 19.56 2.39 0.11
N ARG A 147 18.69 1.80 0.94
CA ARG A 147 17.43 1.16 0.49
C ARG A 147 16.45 2.14 -0.12
N TYR A 148 16.58 3.43 0.17
CA TYR A 148 15.70 4.44 -0.41
C TYR A 148 16.26 5.06 -1.69
N ALA A 149 17.56 4.92 -1.93
CA ALA A 149 18.34 5.56 -3.00
C ALA A 149 18.00 4.99 -4.39
N CYS A 150 16.75 5.10 -4.79
CA CYS A 150 16.36 4.83 -6.16
C CYS A 150 15.06 5.53 -6.53
N GLU A 151 15.12 6.21 -7.67
CA GLU A 151 13.96 6.40 -8.53
C GLU A 151 14.01 5.25 -9.55
N PRO A 152 12.87 4.63 -9.91
CA PRO A 152 12.89 3.61 -10.94
C PRO A 152 13.18 4.26 -12.30
N ILE A 153 14.41 4.02 -12.74
CA ILE A 153 14.91 4.37 -14.06
C ILE A 153 13.99 3.74 -15.12
N GLY A 154 13.73 4.48 -16.20
CA GLY A 154 12.98 3.97 -17.34
C GLY A 154 11.45 4.15 -17.26
N ILE A 155 10.95 4.93 -16.31
CA ILE A 155 9.54 5.35 -16.31
C ILE A 155 9.43 6.75 -16.92
N SER A 156 8.80 6.84 -18.09
CA SER A 156 8.55 8.15 -18.69
C SER A 156 7.67 9.01 -17.76
N PRO A 157 7.83 10.35 -17.76
CA PRO A 157 6.94 11.26 -17.04
C PRO A 157 5.45 10.99 -17.29
N LEU A 158 5.08 10.62 -18.53
CA LEU A 158 3.71 10.28 -18.90
C LEU A 158 3.26 8.93 -18.30
N ASP A 159 4.10 7.90 -18.34
CA ASP A 159 3.79 6.63 -17.68
C ASP A 159 3.65 6.82 -16.17
N ARG A 160 4.48 7.70 -15.58
CA ARG A 160 4.37 8.04 -14.17
C ARG A 160 3.00 8.63 -13.84
N TYR A 161 2.54 9.58 -14.64
CA TYR A 161 1.21 10.15 -14.51
C TYR A 161 0.10 9.10 -14.66
N ASN A 162 0.19 8.26 -15.70
CA ASN A 162 -0.84 7.27 -16.02
C ASN A 162 -0.96 6.16 -14.96
N PHE A 163 0.16 5.64 -14.45
CA PHE A 163 0.17 4.51 -13.51
C PHE A 163 0.16 4.93 -12.04
N PHE A 164 0.84 6.02 -11.70
CA PHE A 164 1.09 6.45 -10.33
C PHE A 164 0.42 7.79 -9.97
N GLY A 165 -0.51 8.24 -10.81
CA GLY A 165 -1.40 9.36 -10.53
C GLY A 165 -0.77 10.71 -10.80
N SER A 166 -1.50 11.78 -10.49
CA SER A 166 -1.14 13.17 -10.81
C SER A 166 -0.41 13.92 -9.70
N GLY A 167 -0.34 13.38 -8.48
CA GLY A 167 0.20 14.10 -7.33
C GLY A 167 -0.68 15.25 -6.82
N ALA A 168 -1.95 15.33 -7.24
CA ALA A 168 -2.87 16.41 -6.90
C ALA A 168 -3.15 16.56 -5.39
N ASP A 169 -2.99 15.48 -4.61
CA ASP A 169 -3.15 15.50 -3.15
C ASP A 169 -1.84 15.91 -2.41
N GLY A 170 -0.79 16.29 -3.15
CA GLY A 170 0.45 16.81 -2.59
C GLY A 170 1.33 15.75 -1.93
N PHE A 171 2.27 16.20 -1.08
CA PHE A 171 3.15 15.31 -0.32
C PHE A 171 2.48 14.92 1.01
N LEU A 172 2.39 13.62 1.29
CA LEU A 172 1.88 13.11 2.55
C LEU A 172 3.01 12.64 3.45
N ASP A 173 3.14 13.26 4.62
CA ASP A 173 4.05 12.87 5.70
C ASP A 173 3.28 12.56 6.99
N VAL A 174 3.09 11.28 7.28
CA VAL A 174 2.44 10.79 8.50
C VAL A 174 3.51 10.66 9.60
N SER A 175 3.82 11.78 10.25
CA SER A 175 4.94 11.91 11.20
C SER A 175 4.60 11.60 12.66
N ALA A 176 3.32 11.63 13.02
CA ALA A 176 2.78 11.32 14.35
C ALA A 176 1.27 11.09 14.27
N GLY A 177 0.67 10.57 15.35
CA GLY A 177 -0.78 10.40 15.45
C GLY A 177 -1.35 9.38 14.46
N THR A 178 -2.63 9.52 14.13
CA THR A 178 -3.31 8.70 13.12
C THR A 178 -3.81 9.60 11.98
N THR A 179 -3.42 9.28 10.75
CA THR A 179 -3.96 9.89 9.54
C THR A 179 -4.86 8.88 8.85
N THR A 180 -6.15 9.20 8.74
CA THR A 180 -7.11 8.35 8.03
C THR A 180 -7.27 8.82 6.59
N ILE A 181 -7.10 7.92 5.64
CA ILE A 181 -7.33 8.16 4.21
C ILE A 181 -8.40 7.20 3.73
N ASP A 182 -9.39 7.77 3.05
CA ASP A 182 -10.43 7.03 2.36
C ASP A 182 -10.45 7.41 0.88
N ASP A 183 -11.11 6.56 0.09
CA ASP A 183 -11.30 6.72 -1.36
C ASP A 183 -9.99 6.72 -2.16
N PHE A 184 -9.99 7.44 -3.27
CA PHE A 184 -8.90 7.48 -4.24
C PHE A 184 -8.05 8.73 -4.04
N LYS A 185 -6.76 8.55 -3.73
CA LYS A 185 -5.78 9.61 -3.51
C LYS A 185 -4.58 9.49 -4.42
N ARG A 186 -4.07 10.64 -4.87
CA ARG A 186 -2.95 10.81 -5.79
C ARG A 186 -1.91 11.74 -5.17
N TYR A 187 -0.97 11.18 -4.44
CA TYR A 187 0.11 11.92 -3.79
C TYR A 187 1.35 12.02 -4.68
N THR A 188 2.18 13.04 -4.43
CA THR A 188 3.51 13.15 -5.04
C THR A 188 4.50 12.18 -4.40
N ALA A 189 4.40 12.02 -3.08
CA ALA A 189 5.07 10.99 -2.29
C ALA A 189 4.26 10.67 -1.04
N VAL A 190 4.43 9.47 -0.49
CA VAL A 190 3.86 9.06 0.79
C VAL A 190 4.97 8.55 1.69
N VAL A 191 5.10 9.19 2.85
CA VAL A 191 6.00 8.76 3.91
C VAL A 191 5.22 8.56 5.20
N VAL A 192 5.41 7.40 5.83
CA VAL A 192 4.83 7.07 7.13
C VAL A 192 5.97 6.85 8.12
N ARG A 193 6.08 7.71 9.13
CA ARG A 193 7.19 7.70 10.10
C ARG A 193 6.66 8.07 11.49
N GLY A 194 6.76 7.20 12.49
CA GLY A 194 6.30 7.53 13.86
C GLY A 194 4.79 7.74 14.05
N GLY A 195 3.99 7.81 12.98
CA GLY A 195 2.53 7.81 13.02
C GLY A 195 1.91 6.56 12.38
N THR A 196 0.58 6.55 12.40
CA THR A 196 -0.25 5.48 11.81
C THR A 196 -1.02 6.02 10.61
N LEU A 197 -0.76 5.48 9.42
CA LEU A 197 -1.65 5.64 8.28
C LEU A 197 -2.77 4.60 8.40
N ASN A 198 -4.02 5.04 8.37
CA ASN A 198 -5.21 4.22 8.53
C ASN A 198 -6.21 4.50 7.41
N HIS A 199 -7.28 3.70 7.34
CA HIS A 199 -8.47 4.03 6.57
C HIS A 199 -9.72 3.75 7.41
N SER A 200 -10.84 4.39 7.04
CA SER A 200 -12.13 4.11 7.65
C SER A 200 -12.71 2.82 7.09
N ALA A 201 -13.65 2.24 7.85
CA ALA A 201 -14.43 1.11 7.36
C ALA A 201 -15.25 1.54 6.13
N SER A 202 -14.85 1.10 4.94
CA SER A 202 -15.59 1.34 3.70
C SER A 202 -16.20 0.04 3.20
N VAL A 203 -17.50 0.08 2.94
CA VAL A 203 -18.28 -1.05 2.41
C VAL A 203 -18.52 -0.94 0.91
N THR A 204 -18.15 0.19 0.31
CA THR A 204 -18.51 0.55 -1.07
C THR A 204 -17.30 0.79 -1.97
N SER A 205 -16.16 1.21 -1.41
CA SER A 205 -14.97 1.59 -2.17
C SER A 205 -13.70 0.92 -1.64
N ILE A 206 -12.78 0.64 -2.55
CA ILE A 206 -11.41 0.29 -2.23
C ILE A 206 -10.68 1.61 -1.99
N THR A 207 -9.92 1.71 -0.91
CA THR A 207 -9.03 2.86 -0.73
C THR A 207 -7.82 2.65 -1.61
N THR A 208 -7.58 3.56 -2.53
CA THR A 208 -6.46 3.49 -3.47
C THR A 208 -5.55 4.69 -3.27
N ILE A 209 -4.28 4.41 -3.01
CA ILE A 209 -3.21 5.41 -2.98
C ILE A 209 -2.34 5.24 -4.22
N GLN A 210 -2.26 6.29 -5.02
CA GLN A 210 -1.21 6.44 -6.02
C GLN A 210 -0.17 7.42 -5.50
N SER A 211 1.10 7.08 -5.63
CA SER A 211 2.23 7.93 -5.25
C SER A 211 3.16 8.09 -6.44
N GLN A 212 3.41 9.32 -6.90
CA GLN A 212 4.23 9.55 -8.08
C GLN A 212 5.71 9.22 -7.87
N SER A 213 6.22 9.21 -6.64
CA SER A 213 7.64 9.00 -6.36
C SER A 213 7.88 7.76 -5.51
N VAL A 214 7.51 7.82 -4.22
CA VAL A 214 7.78 6.76 -3.25
C VAL A 214 6.59 6.55 -2.32
N PHE A 215 6.42 5.32 -1.84
CA PHE A 215 5.61 4.98 -0.69
C PHE A 215 6.53 4.27 0.30
N VAL A 216 6.89 4.96 1.38
CA VAL A 216 7.87 4.47 2.35
C VAL A 216 7.27 4.44 3.74
N VAL A 217 7.40 3.30 4.41
CA VAL A 217 7.07 3.13 5.82
C VAL A 217 8.38 3.00 6.60
N LEU A 218 8.77 4.08 7.27
CA LEU A 218 10.02 4.21 8.01
C LEU A 218 9.91 3.56 9.40
N SER A 219 11.05 3.38 10.08
CA SER A 219 11.08 2.82 11.44
C SER A 219 10.08 3.55 12.34
N SER A 220 9.30 2.81 13.14
CA SER A 220 8.15 3.26 13.95
C SER A 220 6.88 3.70 13.18
N GLY A 221 6.94 3.80 11.85
CA GLY A 221 5.75 4.01 11.02
C GLY A 221 4.86 2.77 10.97
N THR A 222 3.55 2.99 10.99
CA THR A 222 2.53 1.94 10.90
C THR A 222 1.55 2.23 9.77
N VAL A 223 1.32 1.27 8.88
CA VAL A 223 0.15 1.27 8.00
C VAL A 223 -0.82 0.25 8.56
N ASN A 224 -1.92 0.73 9.14
CA ASN A 224 -2.93 -0.08 9.78
C ASN A 224 -4.18 -0.17 8.89
N LEU A 225 -4.50 -1.37 8.43
CA LEU A 225 -5.65 -1.67 7.57
C LEU A 225 -6.54 -2.73 8.25
N ASN A 226 -6.49 -2.81 9.57
CA ASN A 226 -7.10 -3.88 10.36
C ASN A 226 -8.61 -3.71 10.50
N GLY A 227 -9.39 -4.74 10.15
CA GLY A 227 -10.82 -4.83 10.50
C GLY A 227 -11.73 -3.76 9.92
N GLN A 228 -11.31 -3.08 8.84
CA GLN A 228 -12.03 -1.97 8.21
C GLN A 228 -12.93 -2.40 7.03
N GLY A 229 -13.46 -3.62 7.06
CA GLY A 229 -14.47 -4.07 6.09
C GLY A 229 -15.89 -3.86 6.60
N VAL A 230 -16.87 -4.49 5.93
CA VAL A 230 -18.28 -4.45 6.34
C VAL A 230 -18.46 -5.00 7.76
N VAL A 231 -19.23 -4.27 8.57
CA VAL A 231 -19.59 -4.69 9.93
C VAL A 231 -20.28 -6.06 9.90
N GLY A 232 -19.96 -6.91 10.88
CA GLY A 232 -20.61 -8.21 11.06
C GLY A 232 -22.10 -8.09 11.37
N GLY A 233 -22.85 -9.17 11.11
CA GLY A 233 -24.24 -9.25 11.50
C GLY A 233 -24.41 -9.26 13.02
N THR A 234 -25.44 -8.57 13.52
CA THR A 234 -25.83 -8.65 14.93
C THR A 234 -26.36 -10.03 15.27
N GLY A 235 -26.04 -10.54 16.46
CA GLY A 235 -26.63 -11.78 16.97
C GLY A 235 -28.15 -11.65 17.12
N GLY A 236 -28.89 -12.70 16.75
CA GLY A 236 -30.34 -12.73 16.88
C GLY A 236 -30.78 -12.84 18.35
N THR A 237 -31.90 -12.21 18.69
CA THR A 237 -32.66 -12.47 19.92
C THR A 237 -33.85 -13.38 19.55
N GLY A 238 -34.01 -14.52 20.23
CA GLY A 238 -35.24 -15.33 20.15
C GLY A 238 -35.07 -16.78 19.73
N ALA A 239 -36.11 -17.56 20.06
CA ALA A 239 -36.23 -19.00 19.91
C ALA A 239 -36.10 -19.48 18.44
N GLY A 240 -34.93 -20.02 18.08
CA GLY A 240 -34.77 -21.16 17.17
C GLY A 240 -35.48 -21.07 15.82
N GLY A 241 -35.36 -19.95 15.11
CA GLY A 241 -35.60 -19.94 13.67
C GLY A 241 -34.41 -20.58 12.95
N ALA A 242 -34.68 -21.39 11.92
CA ALA A 242 -33.64 -21.99 11.06
C ALA A 242 -32.59 -20.93 10.73
N GLY A 243 -31.32 -21.18 11.11
CA GLY A 243 -30.24 -20.21 10.90
C GLY A 243 -30.26 -19.76 9.45
N ASN A 244 -30.38 -18.45 9.23
CA ASN A 244 -30.36 -17.88 7.89
C ASN A 244 -29.10 -18.43 7.20
N GLY A 245 -29.30 -19.32 6.24
CA GLY A 245 -28.22 -19.88 5.43
C GLY A 245 -27.39 -18.71 4.93
N GLY A 246 -26.07 -18.80 5.09
CA GLY A 246 -25.17 -17.78 4.57
C GLY A 246 -25.48 -17.60 3.09
N GLY A 247 -26.09 -16.46 2.73
CA GLY A 247 -26.44 -16.17 1.34
C GLY A 247 -25.22 -16.30 0.44
N GLU A 248 -25.45 -16.69 -0.81
CA GLU A 248 -24.41 -16.97 -1.80
C GLU A 248 -23.32 -15.89 -1.82
N GLY A 249 -22.05 -16.30 -1.67
CA GLY A 249 -20.90 -15.39 -1.77
C GLY A 249 -19.90 -15.37 -0.60
N GLY A 250 -19.85 -16.39 0.26
CA GLY A 250 -18.74 -16.54 1.22
C GLY A 250 -18.96 -15.90 2.60
N ARG A 251 -20.21 -15.84 3.09
CA ARG A 251 -20.51 -15.40 4.45
C ARG A 251 -20.16 -16.52 5.44
N GLY A 252 -19.42 -16.20 6.52
CA GLY A 252 -19.16 -17.15 7.60
C GLY A 252 -20.46 -17.74 8.11
N GLY A 253 -20.55 -19.06 8.16
CA GLY A 253 -21.80 -19.78 8.42
C GLY A 253 -22.47 -19.32 9.71
N GLY A 254 -23.79 -19.11 9.67
CA GLY A 254 -24.58 -18.88 10.87
C GLY A 254 -24.43 -20.04 11.86
N GLY A 255 -24.45 -19.73 13.16
CA GLY A 255 -24.27 -20.74 14.20
C GLY A 255 -25.35 -21.83 14.14
N GLY A 256 -24.93 -23.09 14.35
CA GLY A 256 -25.78 -24.29 14.24
C GLY A 256 -27.10 -24.23 15.02
N GLY A 257 -28.10 -24.97 14.52
CA GLY A 257 -29.54 -24.89 14.84
C GLY A 257 -29.98 -25.22 16.27
N GLY A 258 -29.50 -24.45 17.25
CA GLY A 258 -30.07 -24.37 18.59
C GLY A 258 -31.09 -23.23 18.73
N THR A 259 -31.74 -23.14 19.89
CA THR A 259 -32.76 -22.14 20.23
C THR A 259 -32.30 -20.69 20.15
N ASN A 260 -31.01 -20.37 20.03
CA ASN A 260 -30.57 -19.00 19.70
C ASN A 260 -29.31 -19.02 18.80
N ALA A 261 -29.46 -18.60 17.55
CA ALA A 261 -28.36 -18.55 16.58
C ALA A 261 -27.43 -17.35 16.83
N GLY A 262 -26.12 -17.57 16.63
CA GLY A 262 -25.12 -16.51 16.60
C GLY A 262 -25.24 -15.62 15.36
N GLY A 263 -24.73 -14.38 15.45
CA GLY A 263 -24.73 -13.42 14.36
C GLY A 263 -23.85 -13.89 13.19
N ALA A 264 -24.31 -13.68 11.96
CA ALA A 264 -23.51 -13.99 10.78
C ALA A 264 -22.26 -13.11 10.71
N GLY A 265 -21.15 -13.65 10.21
CA GLY A 265 -19.95 -12.85 9.95
C GLY A 265 -20.20 -11.79 8.87
N GLY A 266 -19.46 -10.68 8.94
CA GLY A 266 -19.53 -9.62 7.93
C GLY A 266 -19.15 -10.14 6.55
N SER A 267 -19.91 -9.77 5.52
CA SER A 267 -19.54 -10.06 4.13
C SER A 267 -18.42 -9.13 3.69
N GLY A 268 -17.59 -9.54 2.72
CA GLY A 268 -16.70 -8.59 2.03
C GLY A 268 -17.48 -7.47 1.32
N LEU A 269 -16.75 -6.61 0.59
CA LEU A 269 -17.31 -5.51 -0.23
C LEU A 269 -18.56 -6.00 -1.02
N GLN A 270 -19.69 -5.30 -0.86
CA GLN A 270 -21.03 -5.77 -1.27
C GLN A 270 -21.18 -6.10 -2.77
N ASN A 271 -20.32 -5.54 -3.62
CA ASN A 271 -20.35 -5.74 -5.07
C ASN A 271 -19.39 -6.82 -5.60
N ASN A 272 -18.62 -7.49 -4.73
CA ASN A 272 -17.63 -8.48 -5.15
C ASN A 272 -18.06 -9.89 -4.76
N ARG A 273 -18.53 -10.67 -5.76
CA ARG A 273 -18.98 -12.08 -5.64
C ARG A 273 -17.86 -13.08 -5.26
N SER A 274 -16.67 -12.59 -4.92
CA SER A 274 -15.45 -13.40 -4.75
C SER A 274 -14.70 -13.06 -3.45
N ALA A 275 -15.40 -12.68 -2.37
CA ALA A 275 -14.78 -12.72 -1.04
C ALA A 275 -14.24 -14.14 -0.83
N THR A 276 -12.94 -14.27 -0.56
CA THR A 276 -12.34 -15.57 -0.24
C THR A 276 -13.06 -16.12 0.98
N SER A 277 -13.90 -17.12 0.74
CA SER A 277 -14.71 -17.82 1.73
C SER A 277 -13.82 -18.32 2.85
N GLY A 278 -13.99 -17.80 4.06
CA GLY A 278 -13.09 -18.16 5.17
C GLY A 278 -13.58 -17.82 6.58
N GLY A 279 -14.75 -17.21 6.75
CA GLY A 279 -15.31 -17.01 8.09
C GLY A 279 -15.70 -18.36 8.69
N GLY A 280 -15.11 -18.71 9.84
CA GLY A 280 -15.53 -19.90 10.59
C GLY A 280 -16.97 -19.76 11.09
N SER A 281 -17.72 -20.86 11.08
CA SER A 281 -19.07 -20.87 11.65
C SER A 281 -19.01 -20.69 13.18
N GLY A 282 -20.02 -20.06 13.78
CA GLY A 282 -20.23 -20.18 15.22
C GLY A 282 -20.77 -21.56 15.59
N GLY A 283 -20.56 -22.04 16.82
CA GLY A 283 -21.08 -23.34 17.26
C GLY A 283 -21.54 -23.33 18.71
N THR A 284 -22.58 -24.10 19.06
CA THR A 284 -23.18 -24.17 20.41
C THR A 284 -22.44 -25.09 21.39
N ALA A 285 -21.53 -25.94 20.92
CA ALA A 285 -20.83 -26.91 21.78
C ALA A 285 -19.40 -27.31 21.33
N GLY A 286 -18.89 -26.73 20.25
CA GLY A 286 -17.52 -26.95 19.79
C GLY A 286 -17.08 -25.77 18.95
N GLY A 287 -15.84 -25.31 19.14
CA GLY A 287 -15.27 -24.20 18.37
C GLY A 287 -15.44 -24.48 16.90
N GLY A 288 -16.20 -23.63 16.20
CA GLY A 288 -16.39 -23.82 14.78
C GLY A 288 -15.04 -23.73 14.08
N ALA A 289 -14.79 -24.67 13.17
CA ALA A 289 -13.57 -24.69 12.41
C ALA A 289 -13.42 -23.33 11.70
N GLY A 290 -12.31 -22.63 11.98
CA GLY A 290 -11.96 -21.42 11.25
C GLY A 290 -11.89 -21.76 9.77
N GLY A 291 -12.50 -20.94 8.91
CA GLY A 291 -12.37 -21.17 7.48
C GLY A 291 -10.90 -20.99 7.09
N THR A 292 -10.38 -21.93 6.31
CA THR A 292 -9.02 -21.86 5.78
C THR A 292 -8.96 -20.75 4.74
N GLY A 293 -8.65 -19.53 5.18
CA GLY A 293 -8.27 -18.46 4.26
C GLY A 293 -6.92 -18.80 3.64
N ILE A 294 -6.81 -18.68 2.32
CA ILE A 294 -5.53 -18.78 1.63
C ILE A 294 -4.72 -17.52 1.98
N ALA A 295 -3.89 -17.61 3.02
CA ALA A 295 -2.87 -16.62 3.31
C ALA A 295 -1.73 -16.78 2.27
N ALA A 296 -1.94 -16.29 1.05
CA ALA A 296 -0.92 -16.29 0.02
C ALA A 296 -0.31 -14.89 -0.10
N ILE A 297 0.95 -14.75 0.32
CA ILE A 297 1.85 -13.75 -0.27
C ILE A 297 2.21 -14.29 -1.64
N SER A 298 1.42 -13.95 -2.66
CA SER A 298 1.77 -14.28 -4.04
C SER A 298 2.65 -13.17 -4.60
N SER A 299 3.98 -13.38 -4.63
CA SER A 299 4.86 -12.59 -5.51
C SER A 299 4.71 -13.15 -6.92
N LEU A 300 3.75 -12.62 -7.68
CA LEU A 300 3.62 -12.98 -9.08
C LEU A 300 4.75 -12.26 -9.83
N GLY A 301 5.61 -13.05 -10.49
CA GLY A 301 6.79 -12.55 -11.20
C GLY A 301 6.47 -11.53 -12.29
N SER A 302 7.54 -10.89 -12.80
CA SER A 302 7.52 -9.85 -13.83
C SER A 302 6.72 -10.26 -15.07
N GLY A 303 5.44 -9.93 -15.06
CA GLY A 303 4.55 -10.05 -16.19
C GLY A 303 3.69 -8.80 -16.21
N ARG A 304 3.35 -8.32 -17.41
CA ARG A 304 2.33 -7.28 -17.59
C ARG A 304 0.98 -7.85 -17.13
N ALA A 305 0.77 -7.93 -15.83
CA ALA A 305 -0.46 -8.36 -15.22
C ALA A 305 -1.50 -7.27 -15.45
N SER A 306 -2.11 -7.30 -16.65
CA SER A 306 -3.39 -6.68 -16.96
C SER A 306 -4.55 -7.43 -16.31
N PHE A 307 -4.26 -8.38 -15.41
CA PHE A 307 -5.30 -9.00 -14.60
C PHE A 307 -5.77 -8.00 -13.55
N PHE A 308 -7.01 -7.55 -13.70
CA PHE A 308 -7.83 -6.96 -12.65
C PHE A 308 -7.97 -7.97 -11.50
N MET A 309 -6.93 -8.15 -10.69
CA MET A 309 -7.12 -8.66 -9.36
C MET A 309 -7.83 -7.57 -8.58
N PHE A 310 -9.15 -7.63 -8.54
CA PHE A 310 -9.91 -6.78 -7.63
C PHE A 310 -9.50 -7.16 -6.20
N PRO A 311 -8.99 -6.21 -5.40
CA PRO A 311 -8.79 -6.44 -3.98
C PRO A 311 -10.11 -6.93 -3.35
N HIS A 312 -10.20 -8.21 -3.01
CA HIS A 312 -11.38 -8.78 -2.37
C HIS A 312 -11.15 -8.78 -0.86
N GLY A 313 -11.98 -8.09 -0.08
CA GLY A 313 -11.99 -8.29 1.37
C GLY A 313 -12.44 -9.71 1.72
N CYS A 314 -11.85 -10.32 2.74
CA CYS A 314 -12.32 -11.62 3.23
C CYS A 314 -13.42 -11.44 4.30
N SER A 315 -14.18 -12.51 4.53
CA SER A 315 -15.35 -12.51 5.41
C SER A 315 -14.99 -12.64 6.88
N GLY A 316 -15.72 -11.94 7.76
CA GLY A 316 -15.61 -12.11 9.21
C GLY A 316 -16.11 -13.49 9.66
N GLY A 317 -15.68 -13.92 10.85
CA GLY A 317 -16.15 -15.13 11.51
C GLY A 317 -17.56 -14.96 12.09
N GLY A 318 -18.33 -16.05 12.15
CA GLY A 318 -19.64 -16.05 12.79
C GLY A 318 -19.55 -15.89 14.31
N GLY A 319 -20.53 -15.25 14.92
CA GLY A 319 -20.69 -15.20 16.37
C GLY A 319 -21.12 -16.56 16.93
N GLY A 320 -20.70 -16.87 18.14
CA GLY A 320 -21.14 -18.04 18.89
C GLY A 320 -22.63 -17.97 19.25
N GLY A 321 -23.31 -19.11 19.18
CA GLY A 321 -24.70 -19.25 19.65
C GLY A 321 -24.81 -19.38 21.17
N SER A 322 -26.03 -19.38 21.68
CA SER A 322 -26.32 -19.53 23.12
C SER A 322 -27.55 -20.39 23.37
N GLY A 323 -27.54 -21.16 24.46
CA GLY A 323 -28.69 -22.00 24.83
C GLY A 323 -29.94 -21.20 25.25
N ALA A 324 -29.76 -20.05 25.91
CA ALA A 324 -30.88 -19.30 26.51
C ALA A 324 -30.90 -17.78 26.22
N ALA A 325 -29.76 -17.14 25.91
CA ALA A 325 -29.71 -15.70 25.60
C ALA A 325 -29.52 -15.45 24.10
N ALA A 326 -29.47 -14.17 23.71
CA ALA A 326 -29.08 -13.76 22.36
C ALA A 326 -27.65 -14.23 22.01
N GLY A 327 -27.46 -14.69 20.78
CA GLY A 327 -26.13 -15.02 20.26
C GLY A 327 -25.24 -13.79 20.18
N ALA A 328 -23.93 -13.99 20.09
CA ALA A 328 -23.00 -12.88 19.91
C ALA A 328 -22.96 -12.38 18.46
N ASN A 329 -22.44 -11.16 18.29
CA ASN A 329 -22.24 -10.58 16.96
C ASN A 329 -21.15 -11.32 16.18
N GLY A 330 -21.28 -11.35 14.85
CA GLY A 330 -20.22 -11.79 13.97
C GLY A 330 -19.07 -10.78 13.89
N GLY A 331 -17.90 -11.24 13.46
CA GLY A 331 -16.75 -10.38 13.20
C GLY A 331 -16.95 -9.53 11.94
N ALA A 332 -16.31 -8.35 11.91
CA ALA A 332 -16.28 -7.51 10.71
C ALA A 332 -15.44 -8.16 9.59
N ALA A 333 -15.75 -7.83 8.34
CA ALA A 333 -14.93 -8.21 7.20
C ALA A 333 -13.61 -7.43 7.15
N GLY A 334 -12.70 -7.88 6.30
CA GLY A 334 -11.45 -7.17 6.01
C GLY A 334 -11.65 -5.98 5.08
N GLY A 335 -10.90 -4.90 5.33
CA GLY A 335 -10.81 -3.75 4.41
C GLY A 335 -10.06 -4.10 3.13
N ALA A 336 -10.11 -3.22 2.12
CA ALA A 336 -9.38 -3.37 0.87
C ALA A 336 -8.58 -2.11 0.58
N PHE A 337 -7.28 -2.28 0.33
CA PHE A 337 -6.33 -1.20 0.13
C PHE A 337 -5.44 -1.49 -1.08
N GLU A 338 -5.30 -0.51 -1.97
CA GLU A 338 -4.46 -0.60 -3.16
C GLU A 338 -3.40 0.51 -3.11
N ILE A 339 -2.14 0.14 -3.33
CA ILE A 339 -1.01 1.08 -3.42
C ILE A 339 -0.39 0.96 -4.80
N LYS A 340 -0.23 2.08 -5.50
CA LYS A 340 0.52 2.19 -6.76
C LYS A 340 1.64 3.18 -6.55
N THR A 341 2.88 2.71 -6.59
CA THR A 341 4.05 3.54 -6.33
C THR A 341 5.23 3.06 -7.15
N PRO A 342 6.06 3.93 -7.74
CA PRO A 342 7.26 3.47 -8.41
C PRO A 342 8.21 2.73 -7.45
N THR A 343 8.41 3.27 -6.25
CA THR A 343 9.22 2.65 -5.20
C THR A 343 8.35 2.37 -3.97
N PHE A 344 8.34 1.12 -3.50
CA PHE A 344 7.70 0.71 -2.25
C PHE A 344 8.76 0.28 -1.23
N ALA A 345 8.78 0.84 -0.02
CA ALA A 345 9.76 0.43 0.98
C ALA A 345 9.15 0.31 2.38
N VAL A 346 9.53 -0.74 3.10
CA VAL A 346 9.16 -0.98 4.51
C VAL A 346 10.44 -1.26 5.30
N SER A 347 10.78 -0.36 6.19
CA SER A 347 12.02 -0.37 6.97
C SER A 347 11.95 -1.32 8.16
N SER A 348 13.10 -1.76 8.66
CA SER A 348 13.15 -2.49 9.94
C SER A 348 12.45 -1.69 11.06
N GLY A 349 11.61 -2.37 11.85
CA GLY A 349 10.79 -1.76 12.89
C GLY A 349 9.55 -1.02 12.39
N ALA A 350 9.30 -0.97 11.08
CA ALA A 350 8.05 -0.49 10.50
C ALA A 350 7.05 -1.66 10.35
N THR A 351 5.75 -1.34 10.37
CA THR A 351 4.69 -2.34 10.20
C THR A 351 3.66 -1.95 9.14
N VAL A 352 3.26 -2.91 8.34
CA VAL A 352 2.08 -2.84 7.47
C VAL A 352 1.19 -4.01 7.87
N SER A 353 -0.02 -3.72 8.35
CA SER A 353 -0.90 -4.71 8.96
C SER A 353 -2.28 -4.67 8.32
N THR A 354 -2.79 -5.83 7.94
CA THR A 354 -4.16 -6.05 7.44
C THR A 354 -4.81 -7.18 8.24
N ASN A 355 -4.66 -7.14 9.56
CA ASN A 355 -5.09 -8.21 10.45
C ASN A 355 -6.55 -8.03 10.86
N GLY A 356 -7.25 -9.14 11.03
CA GLY A 356 -8.58 -9.16 11.62
C GLY A 356 -8.54 -8.96 13.14
N ALA A 357 -9.52 -8.25 13.68
CA ALA A 357 -9.65 -8.08 15.12
C ALA A 357 -10.08 -9.39 15.80
N ALA A 358 -9.61 -9.64 17.04
CA ALA A 358 -10.12 -10.78 17.80
C ALA A 358 -11.59 -10.56 18.18
N GLY A 359 -12.39 -11.63 18.15
CA GLY A 359 -13.75 -11.64 18.65
C GLY A 359 -13.79 -11.49 20.17
N SER A 360 -14.82 -10.83 20.69
CA SER A 360 -14.99 -10.68 22.14
C SER A 360 -15.28 -12.02 22.80
N ASN A 361 -14.67 -12.29 23.96
CA ASN A 361 -15.01 -13.48 24.74
C ASN A 361 -16.46 -13.40 25.22
N GLY A 362 -17.14 -14.55 25.26
CA GLY A 362 -18.49 -14.63 25.80
C GLY A 362 -18.46 -14.33 27.30
N PRO A 363 -19.36 -13.48 27.84
CA PRO A 363 -19.47 -13.31 29.29
C PRO A 363 -19.93 -14.64 29.91
N ALA A 364 -19.54 -14.86 31.18
CA ALA A 364 -19.84 -16.11 31.88
C ALA A 364 -21.33 -16.47 31.82
N ALA A 365 -21.60 -17.76 31.56
CA ALA A 365 -22.90 -18.44 31.40
C ALA A 365 -23.89 -17.81 30.37
N ASN A 366 -24.41 -18.65 29.48
CA ASN A 366 -25.58 -18.41 28.63
C ASN A 366 -25.47 -17.37 27.50
N ARG A 367 -24.33 -16.71 27.26
CA ARG A 367 -24.10 -15.88 26.05
C ARG A 367 -22.97 -16.43 25.19
N GLY A 368 -23.13 -16.39 23.87
CA GLY A 368 -22.08 -16.78 22.92
C GLY A 368 -20.91 -15.79 22.90
N ALA A 369 -19.79 -16.20 22.31
CA ALA A 369 -18.62 -15.35 22.10
C ALA A 369 -18.62 -14.71 20.70
N GLY A 370 -18.08 -13.50 20.56
CA GLY A 370 -18.05 -12.77 19.29
C GLY A 370 -17.17 -13.45 18.24
N GLY A 371 -17.57 -13.33 16.96
CA GLY A 371 -16.76 -13.81 15.84
C GLY A 371 -15.48 -12.97 15.64
N GLY A 372 -14.41 -13.61 15.19
CA GLY A 372 -13.17 -12.92 14.81
C GLY A 372 -13.36 -12.09 13.54
N GLY A 373 -12.83 -10.87 13.51
CA GLY A 373 -12.78 -10.04 12.31
C GLY A 373 -11.89 -10.67 11.24
N ALA A 374 -12.13 -10.38 9.98
CA ALA A 374 -11.32 -10.87 8.87
C ALA A 374 -10.10 -9.98 8.60
N GLY A 375 -9.04 -10.56 8.04
CA GLY A 375 -7.90 -9.80 7.56
C GLY A 375 -8.23 -8.94 6.33
N GLY A 376 -7.63 -7.77 6.19
CA GLY A 376 -7.77 -6.94 5.01
C GLY A 376 -7.07 -7.52 3.77
N THR A 377 -7.34 -6.94 2.62
CA THR A 377 -6.60 -7.19 1.39
C THR A 377 -5.77 -5.98 1.02
N LEU A 378 -4.46 -6.20 0.84
CA LEU A 378 -3.49 -5.20 0.42
C LEU A 378 -2.91 -5.61 -0.93
N THR A 379 -3.07 -4.75 -1.93
CA THR A 379 -2.45 -4.91 -3.25
C THR A 379 -1.46 -3.79 -3.49
N ILE A 380 -0.23 -4.12 -3.85
CA ILE A 380 0.84 -3.14 -4.10
C ILE A 380 1.40 -3.35 -5.50
N PHE A 381 1.31 -2.34 -6.34
CA PHE A 381 1.96 -2.25 -7.63
C PHE A 381 3.20 -1.37 -7.50
N PHE A 382 4.37 -1.92 -7.82
CA PHE A 382 5.64 -1.21 -7.72
C PHE A 382 6.61 -1.57 -8.82
N ARG A 383 7.66 -0.77 -8.99
CA ARG A 383 8.80 -1.13 -9.85
C ARG A 383 9.97 -1.63 -9.02
N ASN A 384 10.24 -0.95 -7.92
CA ASN A 384 11.26 -1.33 -6.94
C ASN A 384 10.62 -1.55 -5.57
N SER A 385 10.99 -2.65 -4.90
CA SER A 385 10.56 -2.91 -3.51
C SER A 385 11.72 -3.19 -2.58
N PHE A 386 11.70 -2.61 -1.38
CA PHE A 386 12.66 -2.88 -0.31
C PHE A 386 11.94 -3.26 0.97
N GLN A 387 12.09 -4.51 1.40
CA GLN A 387 11.35 -5.04 2.55
C GLN A 387 12.29 -5.52 3.63
N SER A 388 12.20 -4.88 4.78
CA SER A 388 12.96 -5.23 5.98
C SER A 388 12.17 -5.07 7.28
N GLY A 389 11.00 -4.42 7.22
CA GLY A 389 10.01 -4.46 8.29
C GLY A 389 8.98 -5.57 8.08
N THR A 390 7.90 -5.48 8.85
CA THR A 390 6.87 -6.53 8.88
C THR A 390 5.69 -6.14 8.01
N ILE A 391 5.31 -7.04 7.09
CA ILE A 391 4.00 -7.02 6.43
C ILE A 391 3.21 -8.21 6.98
N SER A 392 2.12 -7.95 7.69
CA SER A 392 1.30 -8.97 8.33
C SER A 392 -0.13 -8.98 7.81
N VAL A 393 -0.62 -10.19 7.60
CA VAL A 393 -1.96 -10.48 7.11
C VAL A 393 -2.47 -11.70 7.84
N SER A 394 -3.42 -11.51 8.75
CA SER A 394 -4.03 -12.59 9.51
C SER A 394 -5.53 -12.40 9.66
N GLY A 395 -6.26 -13.51 9.81
CA GLY A 395 -7.62 -13.48 10.31
C GLY A 395 -7.61 -13.27 11.82
N GLY A 396 -8.65 -12.63 12.34
CA GLY A 396 -8.86 -12.46 13.77
C GLY A 396 -9.31 -13.77 14.41
N ALA A 397 -8.80 -14.05 15.61
CA ALA A 397 -9.25 -15.20 16.39
C ALA A 397 -10.73 -15.03 16.78
N GLY A 398 -11.49 -16.12 16.80
CA GLY A 398 -12.83 -16.12 17.39
C GLY A 398 -12.75 -15.95 18.92
N GLY A 399 -13.79 -15.35 19.51
CA GLY A 399 -13.88 -15.24 20.97
C GLY A 399 -14.06 -16.61 21.64
N THR A 400 -13.52 -16.76 22.85
CA THR A 400 -13.65 -18.00 23.63
C THR A 400 -14.96 -18.03 24.42
N SER A 401 -15.51 -19.23 24.65
CA SER A 401 -16.73 -19.40 25.45
C SER A 401 -16.43 -19.25 26.95
N GLY A 402 -17.30 -18.53 27.66
CA GLY A 402 -17.15 -18.23 29.10
C GLY A 402 -17.76 -19.26 30.05
N GLY A 403 -18.34 -20.36 29.56
CA GLY A 403 -18.98 -21.38 30.40
C GLY A 403 -19.77 -22.45 29.64
N ALA A 404 -20.31 -23.43 30.37
CA ALA A 404 -21.15 -24.49 29.81
C ALA A 404 -22.38 -23.90 29.10
N GLY A 405 -22.69 -24.37 27.89
CA GLY A 405 -23.83 -23.90 27.09
C GLY A 405 -23.61 -22.59 26.31
N SER A 406 -22.41 -22.01 26.38
CA SER A 406 -22.00 -20.86 25.56
C SER A 406 -21.19 -21.31 24.34
N GLY A 407 -21.60 -20.87 23.16
CA GLY A 407 -20.89 -21.13 21.92
C GLY A 407 -19.65 -20.26 21.74
N ALA A 408 -18.58 -20.82 21.19
CA ALA A 408 -17.40 -20.06 20.79
C ALA A 408 -17.66 -19.33 19.45
N GLY A 409 -16.97 -18.19 19.26
CA GLY A 409 -16.99 -17.46 18.01
C GLY A 409 -16.13 -18.17 16.97
N GLY A 410 -16.53 -18.10 15.70
CA GLY A 410 -15.70 -18.53 14.59
C GLY A 410 -14.55 -17.56 14.34
N ALA A 411 -13.41 -18.07 13.89
CA ALA A 411 -12.30 -17.22 13.44
C ALA A 411 -12.69 -16.46 12.15
N GLY A 412 -12.12 -15.27 11.97
CA GLY A 412 -12.26 -14.52 10.72
C GLY A 412 -11.39 -15.11 9.61
N GLY A 413 -11.79 -14.87 8.36
CA GLY A 413 -10.98 -15.26 7.21
C GLY A 413 -9.61 -14.58 7.25
N ALA A 414 -8.57 -15.29 6.81
CA ALA A 414 -7.27 -14.67 6.57
C ALA A 414 -7.38 -13.68 5.40
N GLY A 415 -6.77 -12.51 5.56
CA GLY A 415 -6.67 -11.51 4.49
C GLY A 415 -5.72 -11.95 3.37
N ARG A 416 -5.39 -11.03 2.46
CA ARG A 416 -4.39 -11.27 1.41
C ARG A 416 -3.47 -10.06 1.22
N SER A 417 -2.17 -10.27 1.14
CA SER A 417 -1.23 -9.28 0.61
C SER A 417 -0.67 -9.74 -0.72
N SER A 418 -0.70 -8.89 -1.74
CA SER A 418 -0.16 -9.20 -3.07
C SER A 418 0.75 -8.07 -3.55
N LEU A 419 1.89 -8.47 -4.07
CA LEU A 419 2.97 -7.60 -4.49
C LEU A 419 3.27 -7.85 -5.97
N PHE A 420 3.05 -6.81 -6.77
CA PHE A 420 3.17 -6.84 -8.23
C PHE A 420 4.27 -5.91 -8.68
N GLN A 421 5.31 -6.48 -9.26
CA GLN A 421 6.31 -5.70 -9.96
C GLN A 421 5.79 -5.40 -11.38
N VAL A 422 5.53 -4.12 -11.68
CA VAL A 422 4.99 -3.63 -12.96
C VAL A 422 6.07 -3.11 -13.89
#